data_AF-A0A2S9RZP6-F1
#
_entry.id   AF-A0A2S9RZP6-F1
#
_cell.length_a   1.000
_cell.length_b   1.000
_cell.length_c   1.000
_cell.angle_alpha   90.00
_cell.angle_beta   90.00
_cell.angle_gamma   90.00
#
_symmetry.space_group_name_H-M   'P 1'
#
loop_
_entity.id
_entity.type
_entity.pdbx_description
1 polymer ?
#
loop_
_entity_poly.entity_id
_entity_poly.type
_entity_poly.pdbx_seq_one_letter_code
_entity_poly.pdbx_strand_id
1 'polypeptide(L)'
;MSKMKKIVTALCLVGVGATALLGSQWIMHKTSTPEFCASCHSMSYPQQEWEGSSHFANAKGVRAQCSDCHIPKEGWHYVKAKFIALKDLWYEAQGKIENKEKYEAHRAEMAQRVWKDMKANDSETCRSCHSFDAMELSKQTKLAKQTHTEAQTNGQTCIDCHKGIVHFLPEVHGDQNAQKSSAVQGGTLSDGSAIFATEMVKATNDKGNEVRLMPYAELMQWKVNGDQIQGTLHGWQQVGAEAVVYQELGKRITLALMDEDARNHVQVLKIVHDAVTDSDWKEINVAVNVAKEKMTSDLTALNQYGNQLNQTQCSGCHAAIGADHYTANQWIGVVNSMKDRTSMKKDEVRALTIYLQRNAKDMAKQ
;
A
#
# COMPACT_ATOMS: atom_id res chain seq x y z
N MET A 1 66.87 0.31 19.60
CA MET A 1 66.55 -0.24 18.26
C MET A 1 67.04 0.73 17.19
N SER A 2 67.92 0.29 16.29
CA SER A 2 68.47 1.12 15.18
C SER A 2 67.34 1.78 14.36
N LYS A 3 67.54 3.04 13.92
CA LYS A 3 66.60 3.77 13.03
C LYS A 3 66.17 2.92 11.84
N MET A 4 67.07 2.09 11.31
CA MET A 4 66.81 1.18 10.19
C MET A 4 65.79 0.09 10.52
N LYS A 5 65.81 -0.49 11.74
CA LYS A 5 64.80 -1.46 12.18
C LYS A 5 63.42 -0.83 12.27
N LYS A 6 63.31 0.41 12.75
CA LYS A 6 62.01 1.13 12.82
C LYS A 6 61.44 1.43 11.43
N ILE A 7 62.29 1.81 10.46
CA ILE A 7 61.89 2.07 9.07
C ILE A 7 61.41 0.77 8.40
N VAL A 8 62.15 -0.33 8.55
CA VAL A 8 61.75 -1.64 8.00
C VAL A 8 60.44 -2.11 8.61
N THR A 9 60.26 -2.02 9.93
CA THR A 9 58.98 -2.37 10.58
C THR A 9 57.82 -1.50 10.09
N ALA A 10 58.03 -0.19 9.92
CA ALA A 10 57.00 0.70 9.38
C ALA A 10 56.62 0.33 7.95
N LEU A 11 57.60 0.04 7.08
CA LEU A 11 57.35 -0.40 5.71
C LEU A 11 56.62 -1.74 5.66
N CYS A 12 56.95 -2.69 6.53
CA CYS A 12 56.22 -3.96 6.64
C CYS A 12 54.76 -3.73 7.07
N LEU A 13 54.50 -2.86 8.06
CA LEU A 13 53.13 -2.55 8.50
C LEU A 13 52.32 -1.85 7.40
N VAL A 14 52.93 -0.92 6.66
CA VAL A 14 52.31 -0.29 5.48
C VAL A 14 52.01 -1.33 4.40
N GLY A 15 52.94 -2.24 4.14
CA GLY A 15 52.75 -3.34 3.19
C GLY A 15 51.56 -4.23 3.57
N VAL A 16 51.48 -4.67 4.83
CA VAL A 16 50.36 -5.46 5.35
C VAL A 16 49.04 -4.69 5.26
N GLY A 17 49.04 -3.41 5.64
CA GLY A 17 47.86 -2.56 5.55
C GLY A 17 47.37 -2.37 4.11
N ALA A 18 48.29 -2.14 3.17
CA ALA A 18 47.97 -2.00 1.75
C ALA A 18 47.42 -3.31 1.16
N THR A 19 48.03 -4.45 1.48
CA THR A 19 47.54 -5.76 1.04
C THR A 19 46.15 -6.06 1.61
N ALA A 20 45.91 -5.78 2.90
CA ALA A 20 44.61 -5.98 3.53
C ALA A 20 43.53 -5.09 2.86
N LEU A 21 43.85 -3.82 2.62
CA LEU A 21 42.93 -2.88 1.99
C LEU A 21 42.59 -3.31 0.55
N LEU A 22 43.61 -3.55 -0.28
CA LEU A 22 43.42 -3.96 -1.68
C LEU A 22 42.72 -5.30 -1.79
N GLY A 23 43.08 -6.26 -0.92
CA GLY A 23 42.42 -7.56 -0.85
C GLY A 23 40.94 -7.43 -0.47
N SER A 24 40.62 -6.62 0.55
CA SER A 24 39.23 -6.39 0.97
C SER A 24 38.39 -5.74 -0.12
N GLN A 25 38.92 -4.72 -0.80
CA GLN A 25 38.25 -4.06 -1.92
C GLN A 25 38.00 -5.03 -3.09
N TRP A 26 39.00 -5.85 -3.43
CA TRP A 26 38.85 -6.85 -4.48
C TRP A 26 37.75 -7.88 -4.15
N ILE A 27 37.71 -8.40 -2.92
CA ILE A 27 36.67 -9.34 -2.47
C ILE A 27 35.29 -8.66 -2.52
N MET A 28 35.18 -7.42 -2.04
CA MET A 28 33.92 -6.68 -2.02
C MET A 28 33.39 -6.41 -3.43
N HIS A 29 34.24 -6.08 -4.38
CA HIS A 29 33.87 -5.97 -5.80
C HIS A 29 33.49 -7.31 -6.41
N LYS A 30 34.29 -8.37 -6.19
CA LYS A 30 34.00 -9.71 -6.74
C LYS A 30 32.69 -10.29 -6.24
N THR A 31 32.36 -10.07 -4.98
CA THR A 31 31.06 -10.48 -4.41
C THR A 31 29.89 -9.58 -4.82
N SER A 32 30.10 -8.63 -5.73
CA SER A 32 29.05 -7.77 -6.30
C SER A 32 28.72 -8.10 -7.75
N THR A 33 29.39 -9.08 -8.36
CA THR A 33 29.16 -9.39 -9.77
C THR A 33 27.95 -10.32 -9.95
N PRO A 34 27.23 -10.25 -11.09
CA PRO A 34 26.13 -11.16 -11.38
C PRO A 34 26.52 -12.63 -11.28
N GLU A 35 27.75 -12.99 -11.66
CA GLU A 35 28.23 -14.38 -11.58
C GLU A 35 28.34 -14.89 -10.14
N PHE A 36 28.73 -14.02 -9.21
CA PHE A 36 28.73 -14.36 -7.79
C PHE A 36 27.30 -14.43 -7.24
N CYS A 37 26.45 -13.45 -7.57
CA CYS A 37 25.06 -13.46 -7.13
C CYS A 37 24.33 -14.73 -7.60
N ALA A 38 24.53 -15.13 -8.86
CA ALA A 38 23.91 -16.31 -9.45
C ALA A 38 24.64 -17.63 -9.14
N SER A 39 25.68 -17.64 -8.30
CA SER A 39 26.38 -18.88 -7.95
C SER A 39 25.57 -19.79 -7.02
N CYS A 40 24.48 -19.28 -6.44
CA CYS A 40 23.56 -20.00 -5.58
C CYS A 40 22.32 -20.43 -6.38
N HIS A 41 21.77 -21.63 -6.14
CA HIS A 41 20.67 -22.15 -6.96
C HIS A 41 19.40 -21.29 -6.80
N SER A 42 19.15 -20.72 -5.62
CA SER A 42 18.00 -19.85 -5.37
C SER A 42 18.03 -18.55 -6.18
N MET A 43 19.22 -18.12 -6.61
CA MET A 43 19.40 -16.89 -7.41
C MET A 43 19.23 -17.10 -8.91
N SER A 44 19.11 -18.37 -9.36
CA SER A 44 18.82 -18.67 -10.77
C SER A 44 17.44 -18.16 -11.22
N TYR A 45 16.45 -18.13 -10.32
CA TYR A 45 15.11 -17.62 -10.61
C TYR A 45 15.10 -16.10 -10.90
N PRO A 46 15.60 -15.22 -9.99
CA PRO A 46 15.65 -13.79 -10.28
C PRO A 46 16.64 -13.46 -11.42
N GLN A 47 17.67 -14.28 -11.66
CA GLN A 47 18.57 -14.10 -12.81
C GLN A 47 17.82 -14.23 -14.14
N GLN A 48 17.01 -15.27 -14.31
CA GLN A 48 16.22 -15.47 -15.54
C GLN A 48 15.26 -14.30 -15.80
N GLU A 49 14.66 -13.77 -14.74
CA GLU A 49 13.78 -12.60 -14.83
C GLU A 49 14.56 -11.35 -15.23
N TRP A 50 15.76 -11.16 -14.67
CA TRP A 50 16.65 -10.07 -15.05
C TRP A 50 17.05 -10.14 -16.52
N GLU A 51 17.46 -11.32 -17.00
CA GLU A 51 17.83 -11.54 -18.40
C GLU A 51 16.71 -11.23 -19.39
N GLY A 52 15.44 -11.38 -18.97
CA GLY A 52 14.26 -10.99 -19.74
C GLY A 52 13.87 -9.51 -19.65
N SER A 53 14.54 -8.72 -18.82
CA SER A 53 14.14 -7.34 -18.51
C SER A 53 14.81 -6.29 -19.39
N SER A 54 14.23 -5.08 -19.39
CA SER A 54 14.80 -3.90 -20.05
C SER A 54 16.16 -3.46 -19.45
N HIS A 55 16.47 -3.89 -18.22
CA HIS A 55 17.73 -3.60 -17.55
C HIS A 55 18.87 -4.53 -18.00
N PHE A 56 18.54 -5.65 -18.64
CA PHE A 56 19.52 -6.55 -19.24
C PHE A 56 19.78 -6.24 -20.73
N ALA A 57 18.71 -5.99 -21.48
CA ALA A 57 18.77 -5.68 -22.90
C ALA A 57 17.84 -4.51 -23.26
N ASN A 58 18.41 -3.46 -23.84
CA ASN A 58 17.67 -2.28 -24.31
C ASN A 58 18.33 -1.63 -25.52
N ALA A 59 17.58 -0.76 -26.20
CA ALA A 59 18.03 -0.03 -27.38
C ALA A 59 19.17 0.96 -27.12
N LYS A 60 19.54 1.22 -25.85
CA LYS A 60 20.62 2.15 -25.47
C LYS A 60 21.94 1.44 -25.22
N GLY A 61 21.97 0.10 -25.21
CA GLY A 61 23.19 -0.67 -24.97
C GLY A 61 23.74 -0.57 -23.54
N VAL A 62 22.92 -0.12 -22.59
CA VAL A 62 23.30 -0.03 -21.17
C VAL A 62 22.80 -1.27 -20.44
N ARG A 63 23.63 -1.89 -19.60
CA ARG A 63 23.22 -3.03 -18.79
C ARG A 63 23.43 -2.72 -17.31
N ALA A 64 22.34 -2.71 -16.56
CA ALA A 64 22.42 -2.66 -15.10
C ALA A 64 22.60 -4.07 -14.57
N GLN A 65 23.60 -4.27 -13.72
CA GLN A 65 23.91 -5.53 -13.06
C GLN A 65 23.08 -5.68 -11.77
N CYS A 66 23.10 -6.88 -11.17
CA CYS A 66 22.40 -7.14 -9.90
C CYS A 66 22.77 -6.11 -8.82
N SER A 67 24.07 -5.81 -8.70
CA SER A 67 24.58 -4.86 -7.70
C SER A 67 24.22 -3.41 -7.96
N ASP A 68 24.03 -3.00 -9.22
CA ASP A 68 23.64 -1.62 -9.55
C ASP A 68 22.28 -1.24 -8.94
N CYS A 69 21.41 -2.22 -8.69
CA CYS A 69 20.10 -2.03 -8.08
C CYS A 69 20.07 -2.45 -6.60
N HIS A 70 20.69 -3.57 -6.24
CA HIS A 70 20.58 -4.18 -4.90
C HIS A 70 21.65 -3.71 -3.90
N ILE A 71 22.73 -3.07 -4.37
CA ILE A 71 23.84 -2.68 -3.51
C ILE A 71 24.14 -1.18 -3.73
N PRO A 72 23.89 -0.32 -2.73
CA PRO A 72 24.28 1.09 -2.78
C PRO A 72 25.76 1.24 -3.10
N LYS A 73 26.14 2.22 -3.92
CA LYS A 73 27.48 2.24 -4.53
C LYS A 73 28.60 2.59 -3.55
N GLU A 74 28.31 3.35 -2.50
CA GLU A 74 29.35 3.91 -1.63
C GLU A 74 28.96 3.98 -0.14
N GLY A 75 29.96 4.29 0.69
CA GLY A 75 29.78 4.65 2.09
C GLY A 75 29.25 3.53 2.99
N TRP A 76 28.53 3.94 4.04
CA TRP A 76 27.98 3.03 5.05
C TRP A 76 26.91 2.10 4.49
N HIS A 77 26.11 2.57 3.52
CA HIS A 77 25.04 1.78 2.91
C HIS A 77 25.59 0.59 2.11
N TYR A 78 26.71 0.77 1.40
CA TYR A 78 27.43 -0.31 0.73
C TYR A 78 27.90 -1.39 1.73
N VAL A 79 28.59 -0.97 2.78
CA VAL A 79 29.11 -1.89 3.82
C VAL A 79 27.97 -2.61 4.52
N LYS A 80 26.90 -1.90 4.90
CA LYS A 80 25.70 -2.49 5.53
C LYS A 80 25.04 -3.54 4.63
N ALA A 81 24.88 -3.26 3.34
CA ALA A 81 24.31 -4.22 2.39
C ALA A 81 25.15 -5.51 2.31
N LYS A 82 26.49 -5.38 2.29
CA LYS A 82 27.41 -6.52 2.30
C LYS A 82 27.32 -7.37 3.58
N PHE A 83 27.17 -6.74 4.75
CA PHE A 83 26.98 -7.48 6.00
C PHE A 83 25.61 -8.15 6.07
N ILE A 84 24.54 -7.49 5.63
CA ILE A 84 23.18 -8.06 5.62
C ILE A 84 23.11 -9.28 4.69
N ALA A 85 23.83 -9.26 3.56
CA ALA A 85 23.87 -10.38 2.62
C ALA A 85 24.44 -11.69 3.22
N LEU A 86 25.16 -11.62 4.35
CA LEU A 86 25.62 -12.84 5.06
C LEU A 86 24.44 -13.71 5.52
N LYS A 87 23.27 -13.12 5.80
CA LYS A 87 22.06 -13.88 6.13
C LYS A 87 21.61 -14.77 4.98
N ASP A 88 21.82 -14.32 3.73
CA ASP A 88 21.36 -15.03 2.55
C ASP A 88 22.20 -16.30 2.34
N LEU A 89 23.51 -16.23 2.61
CA LEU A 89 24.39 -17.40 2.64
C LEU A 89 23.96 -18.43 3.70
N TRP A 90 23.55 -17.95 4.88
CA TRP A 90 23.09 -18.82 5.97
C TRP A 90 21.77 -19.53 5.60
N TYR A 91 20.79 -18.81 5.05
CA TYR A 91 19.52 -19.40 4.63
C TYR A 91 19.65 -20.32 3.40
N GLU A 92 20.58 -20.02 2.50
CA GLU A 92 20.91 -20.90 1.38
C GLU A 92 21.49 -22.22 1.89
N ALA A 93 22.45 -22.14 2.82
CA ALA A 93 23.05 -23.33 3.44
C ALA A 93 22.03 -24.19 4.22
N GLN A 94 20.94 -23.58 4.70
CA GLN A 94 19.83 -24.29 5.36
C GLN A 94 18.79 -24.89 4.42
N GLY A 95 18.83 -24.58 3.13
CA GLY A 95 17.81 -25.06 2.18
C GLY A 95 16.44 -24.38 2.33
N LYS A 96 16.40 -23.11 2.79
CA LYS A 96 15.12 -22.38 2.90
C LYS A 96 14.43 -22.21 1.55
N ILE A 97 15.19 -22.10 0.45
CA ILE A 97 14.70 -21.96 -0.92
C ILE A 97 15.33 -23.06 -1.79
N GLU A 98 14.94 -24.31 -1.59
CA GLU A 98 15.50 -25.46 -2.35
C GLU A 98 14.96 -25.58 -3.78
N ASN A 99 13.78 -25.03 -4.05
CA ASN A 99 13.09 -25.21 -5.33
C ASN A 99 12.20 -24.00 -5.66
N LYS A 100 11.62 -24.02 -6.86
CA LYS A 100 10.78 -22.93 -7.36
C LYS A 100 9.56 -22.69 -6.50
N GLU A 101 8.91 -23.74 -6.00
CA GLU A 101 7.72 -23.62 -5.14
C GLU A 101 8.05 -22.85 -3.85
N LYS A 102 9.16 -23.18 -3.17
CA LYS A 102 9.63 -22.44 -2.00
C LYS A 102 10.04 -21.00 -2.34
N TYR A 103 10.62 -20.76 -3.52
CA TYR A 103 10.95 -19.41 -3.98
C TYR A 103 9.70 -18.56 -4.15
N GLU A 104 8.68 -19.08 -4.85
CA GLU A 104 7.40 -18.39 -5.06
C GLU A 104 6.69 -18.13 -3.72
N ALA A 105 6.66 -19.11 -2.81
CA ALA A 105 6.07 -18.96 -1.48
C ALA A 105 6.72 -17.83 -0.65
N HIS A 106 8.01 -17.57 -0.85
CA HIS A 106 8.73 -16.49 -0.15
C HIS A 106 8.89 -15.22 -0.99
N ARG A 107 8.47 -15.22 -2.26
CA ARG A 107 8.68 -14.10 -3.20
C ARG A 107 8.12 -12.79 -2.64
N ALA A 108 6.90 -12.82 -2.11
CA ALA A 108 6.26 -11.65 -1.52
C ALA A 108 7.08 -11.07 -0.36
N GLU A 109 7.49 -11.92 0.57
CA GLU A 109 8.29 -11.52 1.73
C GLU A 109 9.64 -10.92 1.30
N MET A 110 10.35 -11.58 0.38
CA MET A 110 11.63 -11.11 -0.14
C MET A 110 11.50 -9.78 -0.88
N ALA A 111 10.53 -9.67 -1.79
CA ALA A 111 10.27 -8.45 -2.54
C ALA A 111 9.94 -7.27 -1.61
N GLN A 112 9.07 -7.49 -0.61
CA GLN A 112 8.71 -6.45 0.36
C GLN A 112 9.91 -5.96 1.16
N ARG A 113 10.82 -6.85 1.59
CA ARG A 113 12.05 -6.44 2.28
C ARG A 113 12.92 -5.55 1.39
N VAL A 114 13.17 -5.96 0.15
CA VAL A 114 13.96 -5.18 -0.81
C VAL A 114 13.31 -3.83 -1.10
N TRP A 115 12.00 -3.78 -1.32
CA TRP A 115 11.29 -2.53 -1.57
C TRP A 115 11.30 -1.60 -0.37
N LYS A 116 11.18 -2.14 0.84
CA LYS A 116 11.29 -1.37 2.08
C LYS A 116 12.68 -0.73 2.20
N ASP A 117 13.73 -1.49 1.92
CA ASP A 117 15.11 -0.98 1.98
C ASP A 117 15.34 0.09 0.90
N MET A 118 14.92 -0.15 -0.35
CA MET A 118 14.97 0.81 -1.45
C MET A 118 14.13 2.07 -1.19
N LYS A 119 13.03 1.98 -0.45
CA LYS A 119 12.25 3.16 -0.07
C LYS A 119 12.95 3.93 1.05
N ALA A 120 13.48 3.22 2.04
CA ALA A 120 14.13 3.83 3.20
C ALA A 120 15.41 4.61 2.85
N ASN A 121 16.09 4.27 1.75
CA ASN A 121 17.24 5.00 1.24
C ASN A 121 16.92 5.88 0.01
N ASP A 122 15.65 6.29 -0.16
CA ASP A 122 15.21 7.17 -1.26
C ASP A 122 15.55 6.64 -2.67
N SER A 123 15.54 5.32 -2.85
CA SER A 123 15.86 4.64 -4.11
C SER A 123 17.20 5.08 -4.69
N GLU A 124 18.20 5.28 -3.81
CA GLU A 124 19.55 5.77 -4.15
C GLU A 124 20.16 5.08 -5.37
N THR A 125 20.04 3.74 -5.44
CA THR A 125 20.56 2.94 -6.55
C THR A 125 19.85 3.25 -7.86
N CYS A 126 18.52 3.41 -7.85
CA CYS A 126 17.73 3.84 -9.00
C CYS A 126 18.17 5.24 -9.44
N ARG A 127 18.29 6.18 -8.50
CA ARG A 127 18.66 7.59 -8.77
C ARG A 127 20.06 7.76 -9.30
N SER A 128 20.98 6.81 -9.05
CA SER A 128 22.33 6.82 -9.63
C SER A 128 22.35 6.77 -11.16
N CYS A 129 21.24 6.33 -11.77
CA CYS A 129 21.03 6.32 -13.23
C CYS A 129 19.76 7.09 -13.66
N HIS A 130 18.76 7.20 -12.79
CA HIS A 130 17.43 7.77 -13.04
C HIS A 130 17.11 8.92 -12.07
N SER A 131 17.85 10.01 -12.17
CA SER A 131 17.63 11.19 -11.33
C SER A 131 16.52 12.08 -11.88
N PHE A 132 15.72 12.71 -11.01
CA PHE A 132 14.60 13.57 -11.43
C PHE A 132 15.07 14.80 -12.23
N ASP A 133 16.27 15.31 -11.93
CA ASP A 133 16.88 16.46 -12.62
C ASP A 133 17.32 16.13 -14.06
N ALA A 134 17.70 14.88 -14.33
CA ALA A 134 18.10 14.41 -15.65
C ALA A 134 16.92 13.90 -16.50
N MET A 135 15.73 13.73 -15.91
CA MET A 135 14.54 13.30 -16.63
C MET A 135 13.96 14.44 -17.48
N GLU A 136 13.87 14.21 -18.80
CA GLU A 136 13.20 15.14 -19.70
C GLU A 136 11.67 14.98 -19.62
N LEU A 137 11.03 15.64 -18.65
CA LEU A 137 9.59 15.56 -18.41
C LEU A 137 8.75 15.96 -19.65
N SER A 138 9.27 16.83 -20.51
CA SER A 138 8.57 17.27 -21.73
C SER A 138 8.41 16.16 -22.78
N LYS A 139 9.28 15.15 -22.75
CA LYS A 139 9.25 14.00 -23.66
C LYS A 139 8.46 12.81 -23.12
N GLN A 140 7.96 12.90 -21.89
CA GLN A 140 7.14 11.86 -21.29
C GLN A 140 5.67 12.00 -21.75
N THR A 141 4.90 10.94 -21.59
CA THR A 141 3.44 11.03 -21.78
C THR A 141 2.85 12.02 -20.77
N LYS A 142 1.70 12.65 -21.11
CA LYS A 142 1.04 13.63 -20.23
C LYS A 142 0.84 13.10 -18.81
N LEU A 143 0.41 11.84 -18.69
CA LEU A 143 0.20 11.18 -17.40
C LEU A 143 1.53 11.00 -16.65
N ALA A 144 2.56 10.43 -17.29
CA ALA A 144 3.85 10.20 -16.63
C ALA A 144 4.51 11.51 -16.17
N LYS A 145 4.42 12.57 -16.98
CA LYS A 145 4.89 13.91 -16.59
C LYS A 145 4.20 14.40 -15.32
N GLN A 146 2.87 14.32 -15.27
CA GLN A 146 2.10 14.74 -14.11
C GLN A 146 2.47 13.92 -12.88
N THR A 147 2.48 12.58 -13.00
CA THR A 147 2.81 11.68 -11.88
C THR A 147 4.23 11.89 -11.36
N HIS A 148 5.24 12.07 -12.22
CA HIS A 148 6.60 12.36 -11.76
C HIS A 148 6.72 13.74 -11.09
N THR A 149 5.99 14.75 -11.59
CA THR A 149 5.96 16.08 -10.95
C THR A 149 5.35 16.01 -9.55
N GLU A 150 4.23 15.28 -9.42
CA GLU A 150 3.58 15.04 -8.13
C GLU A 150 4.49 14.22 -7.20
N ALA A 151 5.17 13.19 -7.70
CA ALA A 151 6.10 12.37 -6.94
C ALA A 151 7.25 13.20 -6.35
N GLN A 152 7.86 14.08 -7.15
CA GLN A 152 8.92 14.96 -6.68
C GLN A 152 8.40 15.96 -5.63
N THR A 153 7.19 16.49 -5.81
CA THR A 153 6.57 17.44 -4.88
C THR A 153 6.21 16.78 -3.55
N ASN A 154 5.74 15.53 -3.60
CA ASN A 154 5.27 14.77 -2.44
C ASN A 154 6.38 13.95 -1.76
N GLY A 155 7.63 14.08 -2.20
CA GLY A 155 8.76 13.32 -1.63
C GLY A 155 8.68 11.81 -1.84
N GLN A 156 8.07 11.36 -2.95
CA GLN A 156 7.99 9.94 -3.28
C GLN A 156 9.32 9.43 -3.88
N THR A 157 9.58 8.16 -3.64
CA THR A 157 10.75 7.43 -4.13
C THR A 157 10.40 6.64 -5.39
N CYS A 158 11.40 6.21 -6.17
CA CYS A 158 11.17 5.46 -7.41
C CYS A 158 10.37 4.17 -7.16
N ILE A 159 10.69 3.48 -6.06
CA ILE A 159 10.10 2.18 -5.72
C ILE A 159 8.67 2.27 -5.17
N ASP A 160 8.14 3.47 -4.90
CA ASP A 160 6.73 3.64 -4.53
C ASP A 160 5.80 3.22 -5.68
N CYS A 161 6.21 3.49 -6.92
CA CYS A 161 5.44 3.18 -8.13
C CYS A 161 6.12 2.10 -8.99
N HIS A 162 7.43 2.17 -9.20
CA HIS A 162 8.15 1.29 -10.12
C HIS A 162 8.61 0.00 -9.44
N LYS A 163 7.65 -0.89 -9.18
CA LYS A 163 7.93 -2.26 -8.75
C LYS A 163 7.70 -3.22 -9.89
N GLY A 164 8.33 -4.38 -9.80
CA GLY A 164 8.25 -5.38 -10.86
C GLY A 164 8.99 -5.01 -12.15
N ILE A 165 9.96 -4.09 -12.07
CA ILE A 165 10.68 -3.58 -13.26
C ILE A 165 11.52 -4.69 -13.91
N VAL A 166 12.19 -5.47 -13.07
CA VAL A 166 13.15 -6.50 -13.45
C VAL A 166 12.64 -7.89 -13.07
N HIS A 167 12.13 -8.01 -11.84
CA HIS A 167 11.61 -9.26 -11.31
C HIS A 167 10.09 -9.29 -11.39
N PHE A 168 9.50 -10.48 -11.59
CA PHE A 168 8.05 -10.60 -11.57
C PHE A 168 7.51 -10.25 -10.19
N LEU A 169 6.37 -9.57 -10.20
CA LEU A 169 5.67 -9.24 -8.97
C LEU A 169 5.19 -10.54 -8.30
N PRO A 170 5.16 -10.57 -6.96
CA PRO A 170 4.54 -11.67 -6.25
C PRO A 170 3.13 -11.89 -6.73
N GLU A 171 2.78 -13.14 -7.03
CA GLU A 171 1.38 -13.49 -7.22
C GLU A 171 0.63 -13.13 -5.94
N VAL A 172 -0.44 -12.36 -6.09
CA VAL A 172 -1.42 -12.19 -5.04
C VAL A 172 -2.19 -13.51 -4.99
N HIS A 173 -1.60 -14.52 -4.36
CA HIS A 173 -2.39 -15.65 -3.90
C HIS A 173 -3.31 -15.10 -2.81
N GLY A 174 -4.47 -14.62 -3.24
CA GLY A 174 -5.61 -14.46 -2.36
C GLY A 174 -5.90 -15.86 -1.83
N ASP A 175 -5.37 -16.15 -0.65
CA ASP A 175 -5.73 -17.34 0.09
C ASP A 175 -7.25 -17.33 0.21
N GLN A 176 -7.92 -18.16 -0.59
CA GLN A 176 -9.36 -18.36 -0.57
C GLN A 176 -9.82 -18.86 0.82
N ASN A 177 -8.90 -19.38 1.63
CA ASN A 177 -9.13 -19.75 3.03
C ASN A 177 -8.97 -18.56 4.01
N ALA A 178 -8.12 -17.58 3.74
CA ALA A 178 -8.02 -16.36 4.55
C ALA A 178 -9.18 -15.38 4.27
N GLN A 179 -9.76 -15.40 3.06
CA GLN A 179 -10.96 -14.63 2.75
C GLN A 179 -12.20 -15.08 3.53
N LYS A 180 -12.27 -16.34 3.98
CA LYS A 180 -13.37 -16.83 4.84
C LYS A 180 -13.24 -16.43 6.31
N SER A 181 -12.03 -16.13 6.79
CA SER A 181 -11.79 -15.71 8.18
C SER A 181 -11.74 -14.19 8.37
N SER A 182 -11.70 -13.41 7.28
CA SER A 182 -11.52 -11.94 7.33
C SER A 182 -12.82 -11.14 7.11
N ALA A 183 -13.95 -11.80 6.83
CA ALA A 183 -15.24 -11.13 6.93
C ALA A 183 -15.47 -10.85 8.41
N VAL A 184 -15.52 -9.57 8.80
CA VAL A 184 -15.86 -9.17 10.17
C VAL A 184 -17.19 -9.84 10.51
N GLN A 185 -17.17 -10.85 11.38
CA GLN A 185 -18.36 -11.56 11.80
C GLN A 185 -19.21 -10.56 12.58
N GLY A 186 -20.27 -10.05 11.94
CA GLY A 186 -21.22 -9.18 12.59
C GLY A 186 -21.92 -9.91 13.74
N GLY A 187 -22.44 -9.15 14.69
CA GLY A 187 -23.11 -9.66 15.90
C GLY A 187 -22.29 -9.55 17.19
N THR A 188 -20.99 -9.22 17.11
CA THR A 188 -20.22 -8.81 18.30
C THR A 188 -20.45 -7.32 18.54
N LEU A 189 -21.30 -7.00 19.51
CA LEU A 189 -21.69 -5.63 19.86
C LEU A 189 -21.33 -5.35 21.32
N SER A 190 -20.68 -4.22 21.57
CA SER A 190 -20.42 -3.72 22.91
C SER A 190 -21.36 -2.57 23.24
N ASP A 191 -22.07 -2.66 24.36
CA ASP A 191 -23.01 -1.62 24.79
C ASP A 191 -22.33 -0.26 24.95
N GLY A 192 -22.95 0.79 24.40
CA GLY A 192 -22.48 2.18 24.51
C GLY A 192 -21.48 2.64 23.44
N SER A 193 -21.03 1.76 22.54
CA SER A 193 -20.16 2.10 21.41
C SER A 193 -20.96 2.33 20.13
N ALA A 194 -20.44 3.13 19.19
CA ALA A 194 -20.99 3.20 17.84
C ALA A 194 -20.84 1.84 17.13
N ILE A 195 -21.79 1.53 16.25
CA ILE A 195 -21.77 0.29 15.47
C ILE A 195 -21.69 0.60 13.98
N PHE A 196 -21.08 -0.31 13.23
CA PHE A 196 -20.74 -0.10 11.83
C PHE A 196 -21.29 -1.24 10.99
N ALA A 197 -21.83 -0.91 9.82
CA ALA A 197 -22.19 -1.92 8.83
C ALA A 197 -20.92 -2.59 8.29
N THR A 198 -20.89 -3.92 8.29
CA THR A 198 -19.72 -4.69 7.82
C THR A 198 -19.66 -4.81 6.31
N GLU A 199 -20.82 -4.68 5.65
CA GLU A 199 -20.97 -4.76 4.19
C GLU A 199 -22.09 -3.82 3.73
N MET A 200 -22.37 -3.80 2.42
CA MET A 200 -23.58 -3.13 1.93
C MET A 200 -24.80 -3.93 2.38
N VAL A 201 -25.65 -3.31 3.20
CA VAL A 201 -26.82 -3.98 3.79
C VAL A 201 -28.09 -3.19 3.52
N LYS A 202 -29.15 -3.92 3.20
CA LYS A 202 -30.50 -3.36 3.15
C LYS A 202 -31.02 -3.15 4.57
N ALA A 203 -31.39 -1.92 4.86
CA ALA A 203 -32.05 -1.46 6.08
C ALA A 203 -33.37 -0.79 5.72
N THR A 204 -34.18 -0.45 6.72
CA THR A 204 -35.40 0.32 6.54
C THR A 204 -35.46 1.50 7.51
N ASN A 205 -36.15 2.58 7.15
CA ASN A 205 -36.44 3.64 8.11
C ASN A 205 -37.61 3.27 9.06
N ASP A 206 -38.03 4.21 9.91
CA ASP A 206 -39.17 4.03 10.82
C ASP A 206 -40.52 3.83 10.11
N LYS A 207 -40.61 4.18 8.82
CA LYS A 207 -41.79 3.98 7.96
C LYS A 207 -41.73 2.70 7.12
N GLY A 208 -40.62 1.96 7.17
CA GLY A 208 -40.42 0.76 6.36
C GLY A 208 -39.85 1.03 4.95
N ASN A 209 -39.49 2.27 4.63
CA ASN A 209 -38.90 2.64 3.34
C ASN A 209 -37.43 2.17 3.27
N GLU A 210 -36.92 1.87 2.08
CA GLU A 210 -35.61 1.24 1.91
C GLU A 210 -34.47 2.24 2.10
N VAL A 211 -33.51 1.87 2.95
CA VAL A 211 -32.24 2.56 3.12
C VAL A 211 -31.12 1.53 2.92
N ARG A 212 -30.22 1.76 1.98
CA ARG A 212 -29.04 0.88 1.80
C ARG A 212 -27.86 1.49 2.51
N LEU A 213 -27.43 0.84 3.59
CA LEU A 213 -26.22 1.23 4.30
C LEU A 213 -24.99 0.73 3.55
N MET A 214 -23.98 1.57 3.43
CA MET A 214 -22.67 1.20 2.89
C MET A 214 -21.80 0.57 3.99
N PRO A 215 -20.74 -0.19 3.64
CA PRO A 215 -19.74 -0.58 4.64
C PRO A 215 -19.23 0.64 5.41
N TYR A 216 -18.96 0.48 6.71
CA TYR A 216 -18.60 1.56 7.65
C TYR A 216 -19.71 2.59 7.94
N ALA A 217 -20.95 2.38 7.48
CA ALA A 217 -22.07 3.20 7.92
C ALA A 217 -22.23 3.11 9.44
N GLU A 218 -22.06 4.25 10.12
CA GLU A 218 -22.05 4.34 11.57
C GLU A 218 -23.46 4.61 12.11
N LEU A 219 -23.92 3.78 13.05
CA LEU A 219 -25.15 4.02 13.80
C LEU A 219 -24.83 4.35 15.24
N MET A 220 -25.45 5.44 15.70
CA MET A 220 -25.44 5.89 17.09
C MET A 220 -26.80 5.65 17.75
N GLN A 221 -26.85 5.75 19.08
CA GLN A 221 -28.10 5.67 19.85
C GLN A 221 -28.97 4.45 19.50
N TRP A 222 -28.33 3.29 19.38
CA TRP A 222 -28.98 2.08 18.89
C TRP A 222 -29.53 1.20 20.02
N LYS A 223 -30.52 0.37 19.67
CA LYS A 223 -31.15 -0.63 20.54
C LYS A 223 -31.38 -1.92 19.76
N VAL A 224 -31.18 -3.05 20.44
CA VAL A 224 -31.44 -4.38 19.88
C VAL A 224 -32.91 -4.73 20.10
N ASN A 225 -33.60 -5.07 19.01
CA ASN A 225 -34.98 -5.53 18.97
C ASN A 225 -35.01 -6.92 18.29
N GLY A 226 -34.74 -7.97 19.06
CA GLY A 226 -34.58 -9.33 18.52
C GLY A 226 -33.37 -9.44 17.60
N ASP A 227 -33.60 -9.84 16.34
CA ASP A 227 -32.56 -9.96 15.31
C ASP A 227 -32.30 -8.63 14.55
N GLN A 228 -32.98 -7.55 14.94
CA GLN A 228 -32.82 -6.23 14.34
C GLN A 228 -32.17 -5.26 15.32
N ILE A 229 -31.47 -4.27 14.78
CA ILE A 229 -30.98 -3.11 15.49
C ILE A 229 -31.69 -1.89 14.94
N GLN A 230 -32.30 -1.12 15.83
CA GLN A 230 -32.79 0.21 15.53
C GLN A 230 -31.76 1.22 16.00
N GLY A 231 -31.22 2.04 15.10
CA GLY A 231 -30.23 3.08 15.41
C GLY A 231 -30.44 4.35 14.62
N THR A 232 -29.66 5.37 14.92
CA THR A 232 -29.68 6.65 14.20
C THR A 232 -28.42 6.75 13.35
N LEU A 233 -28.62 6.90 12.04
CA LEU A 233 -27.57 7.28 11.10
C LEU A 233 -27.53 8.81 11.04
N HIS A 234 -26.37 9.38 11.36
CA HIS A 234 -26.07 10.79 11.16
C HIS A 234 -25.25 10.98 9.89
N GLY A 235 -25.50 12.08 9.16
CA GLY A 235 -24.71 12.41 7.99
C GLY A 235 -25.18 13.68 7.28
N TRP A 236 -24.72 13.84 6.05
CA TRP A 236 -24.93 15.04 5.24
C TRP A 236 -25.52 14.70 3.87
N GLN A 237 -26.44 15.52 3.39
CA GLN A 237 -26.98 15.44 2.04
C GLN A 237 -26.71 16.73 1.29
N GLN A 238 -26.24 16.62 0.05
CA GLN A 238 -26.13 17.77 -0.84
C GLN A 238 -27.50 18.06 -1.47
N VAL A 239 -27.91 19.33 -1.52
CA VAL A 239 -29.16 19.74 -2.18
C VAL A 239 -29.11 19.38 -3.66
N GLY A 240 -30.16 18.70 -4.15
CA GLY A 240 -30.23 18.14 -5.50
C GLY A 240 -29.65 16.73 -5.64
N ALA A 241 -29.03 16.18 -4.59
CA ALA A 241 -28.52 14.81 -4.53
C ALA A 241 -28.96 14.09 -3.24
N GLU A 242 -30.20 14.33 -2.79
CA GLU A 242 -30.74 13.81 -1.53
C GLU A 242 -30.81 12.26 -1.46
N ALA A 243 -30.63 11.55 -2.58
CA ALA A 243 -30.55 10.10 -2.56
C ALA A 243 -29.29 9.55 -1.86
N VAL A 244 -28.29 10.39 -1.60
CA VAL A 244 -27.00 9.97 -1.04
C VAL A 244 -26.77 10.66 0.30
N VAL A 245 -26.44 9.87 1.31
CA VAL A 245 -25.97 10.35 2.63
C VAL A 245 -24.46 10.22 2.70
N TYR A 246 -23.79 11.32 3.01
CA TYR A 246 -22.35 11.41 3.14
C TYR A 246 -21.93 11.52 4.61
N GLN A 247 -20.72 11.05 4.93
CA GLN A 247 -20.20 11.08 6.29
C GLN A 247 -19.90 12.51 6.78
N GLU A 248 -19.33 13.34 5.91
CA GLU A 248 -18.86 14.67 6.26
C GLU A 248 -19.17 15.68 5.15
N LEU A 249 -19.30 16.94 5.55
CA LEU A 249 -19.51 18.06 4.64
C LEU A 249 -18.41 18.14 3.58
N GLY A 250 -18.78 18.18 2.30
CA GLY A 250 -17.85 18.29 1.17
C GLY A 250 -17.00 17.04 0.89
N LYS A 251 -17.18 15.95 1.66
CA LYS A 251 -16.47 14.68 1.45
C LYS A 251 -17.40 13.66 0.83
N ARG A 252 -17.00 13.10 -0.32
CA ARG A 252 -17.77 12.10 -1.07
C ARG A 252 -17.58 10.69 -0.48
N ILE A 253 -17.73 10.56 0.84
CA ILE A 253 -17.70 9.30 1.59
C ILE A 253 -19.14 8.88 1.84
N THR A 254 -19.68 8.00 1.02
CA THR A 254 -21.10 7.60 1.10
C THR A 254 -21.34 6.63 2.25
N LEU A 255 -22.26 6.97 3.15
CA LEU A 255 -22.72 6.11 4.24
C LEU A 255 -24.01 5.38 3.90
N ALA A 256 -24.92 6.01 3.14
CA ALA A 256 -26.17 5.37 2.76
C ALA A 256 -26.73 5.89 1.43
N LEU A 257 -27.57 5.06 0.82
CA LEU A 257 -28.42 5.41 -0.32
C LEU A 257 -29.87 5.26 0.10
N MET A 258 -30.69 6.26 -0.19
CA MET A 258 -32.10 6.30 0.17
C MET A 258 -32.98 6.29 -1.08
N ASP A 259 -34.06 5.53 -1.01
CA ASP A 259 -35.11 5.58 -2.02
C ASP A 259 -35.93 6.89 -1.92
N GLU A 260 -36.87 7.08 -2.85
CA GLU A 260 -37.65 8.32 -2.91
C GLU A 260 -38.44 8.59 -1.64
N ASP A 261 -39.08 7.58 -1.08
CA ASP A 261 -39.93 7.69 0.10
C ASP A 261 -39.12 7.88 1.39
N ALA A 262 -37.95 7.27 1.51
CA ALA A 262 -37.05 7.44 2.64
C ALA A 262 -36.53 8.89 2.74
N ARG A 263 -36.24 9.54 1.61
CA ARG A 263 -35.74 10.93 1.57
C ARG A 263 -36.72 11.94 2.20
N ASN A 264 -38.02 11.66 2.14
CA ASN A 264 -39.06 12.54 2.68
C ASN A 264 -39.22 12.41 4.21
N HIS A 265 -38.54 11.45 4.83
CA HIS A 265 -38.67 11.10 6.24
C HIS A 265 -37.33 11.20 7.00
N VAL A 266 -36.53 12.22 6.65
CA VAL A 266 -35.27 12.54 7.34
C VAL A 266 -35.45 13.73 8.29
N GLN A 267 -34.75 13.72 9.41
CA GLN A 267 -34.70 14.87 10.31
C GLN A 267 -33.55 15.78 9.88
N VAL A 268 -33.87 16.95 9.30
CA VAL A 268 -32.86 17.98 8.99
C VAL A 268 -32.51 18.76 10.26
N LEU A 269 -31.23 18.75 10.62
CA LEU A 269 -30.69 19.45 11.80
C LEU A 269 -30.29 20.88 11.46
N LYS A 270 -29.54 21.07 10.37
CA LYS A 270 -29.15 22.39 9.86
C LYS A 270 -28.83 22.35 8.37
N ILE A 271 -28.73 23.52 7.77
CA ILE A 271 -28.32 23.72 6.37
C ILE A 271 -27.07 24.60 6.37
N VAL A 272 -26.03 24.17 5.67
CA VAL A 272 -24.75 24.88 5.54
C VAL A 272 -24.43 25.04 4.07
N HIS A 273 -24.10 26.25 3.64
CA HIS A 273 -23.57 26.51 2.31
C HIS A 273 -22.07 26.23 2.29
N ASP A 274 -21.61 25.33 1.43
CA ASP A 274 -20.21 25.00 1.27
C ASP A 274 -19.61 25.69 0.03
N ALA A 275 -18.65 26.58 0.26
CA ALA A 275 -18.01 27.36 -0.79
C ALA A 275 -17.12 26.52 -1.74
N VAL A 276 -16.71 25.32 -1.33
CA VAL A 276 -15.86 24.44 -2.16
C VAL A 276 -16.70 23.72 -3.22
N THR A 277 -17.88 23.23 -2.83
CA THR A 277 -18.82 22.55 -3.72
C THR A 277 -19.84 23.49 -4.34
N ASP A 278 -19.87 24.77 -3.93
CA ASP A 278 -20.82 25.80 -4.34
C ASP A 278 -22.27 25.31 -4.20
N SER A 279 -22.57 24.73 -3.04
CA SER A 279 -23.81 23.99 -2.83
C SER A 279 -24.24 24.01 -1.38
N ASP A 280 -25.55 23.94 -1.17
CA ASP A 280 -26.13 23.79 0.17
C ASP A 280 -26.12 22.32 0.59
N TRP A 281 -25.77 22.09 1.85
CA TRP A 281 -25.72 20.79 2.46
C TRP A 281 -26.60 20.73 3.70
N LYS A 282 -27.45 19.72 3.77
CA LYS A 282 -28.34 19.43 4.90
C LYS A 282 -27.65 18.43 5.81
N GLU A 283 -27.40 18.80 7.06
CA GLU A 283 -27.04 17.85 8.11
C GLU A 283 -28.32 17.12 8.55
N ILE A 284 -28.29 15.79 8.57
CA ILE A 284 -29.48 14.99 8.82
C ILE A 284 -29.25 13.87 9.84
N ASN A 285 -30.34 13.48 10.48
CA ASN A 285 -30.49 12.21 11.16
C ASN A 285 -31.58 11.38 10.48
N VAL A 286 -31.34 10.08 10.35
CA VAL A 286 -32.35 9.12 9.91
C VAL A 286 -32.33 7.91 10.83
N ALA A 287 -33.51 7.54 11.35
CA ALA A 287 -33.67 6.30 12.08
C ALA A 287 -33.64 5.13 11.10
N VAL A 288 -32.87 4.10 11.41
CA VAL A 288 -32.68 2.92 10.56
C VAL A 288 -32.77 1.63 11.37
N ASN A 289 -33.46 0.66 10.79
CA ASN A 289 -33.60 -0.70 11.26
C ASN A 289 -32.79 -1.62 10.35
N VAL A 290 -31.86 -2.37 10.92
CA VAL A 290 -30.93 -3.23 10.17
C VAL A 290 -30.70 -4.54 10.91
N ALA A 291 -30.40 -5.60 10.17
CA ALA A 291 -30.14 -6.92 10.76
C ALA A 291 -28.87 -6.91 11.63
N LYS A 292 -28.96 -7.46 12.84
CA LYS A 292 -27.92 -7.41 13.87
C LYS A 292 -26.62 -8.06 13.41
N GLU A 293 -26.70 -9.17 12.70
CA GLU A 293 -25.57 -9.94 12.17
C GLU A 293 -24.78 -9.21 11.07
N LYS A 294 -25.26 -8.06 10.60
CA LYS A 294 -24.60 -7.21 9.61
C LYS A 294 -23.88 -6.01 10.23
N MET A 295 -23.92 -5.91 11.56
CA MET A 295 -23.35 -4.80 12.33
C MET A 295 -22.24 -5.30 13.25
N THR A 296 -21.24 -4.45 13.49
CA THR A 296 -20.12 -4.71 14.42
C THR A 296 -19.80 -3.46 15.23
N SER A 297 -19.35 -3.61 16.47
CA SER A 297 -18.71 -2.51 17.21
C SER A 297 -17.18 -2.45 17.01
N ASP A 298 -16.60 -3.43 16.31
CA ASP A 298 -15.15 -3.51 16.10
C ASP A 298 -14.69 -2.77 14.84
N LEU A 299 -14.53 -1.46 14.98
CA LEU A 299 -13.98 -0.61 13.91
C LEU A 299 -12.52 -0.99 13.56
N THR A 300 -11.77 -1.53 14.53
CA THR A 300 -10.38 -1.95 14.30
C THR A 300 -10.32 -3.11 13.32
N ALA A 301 -11.16 -4.13 13.53
CA ALA A 301 -11.27 -5.26 12.61
C ALA A 301 -11.73 -4.83 11.21
N LEU A 302 -12.68 -3.88 11.11
CA LEU A 302 -13.08 -3.33 9.81
C LEU A 302 -11.91 -2.64 9.11
N ASN A 303 -11.21 -1.75 9.81
CA ASN A 303 -10.03 -1.07 9.25
C ASN A 303 -8.91 -2.06 8.86
N GLN A 304 -8.71 -3.13 9.63
CA GLN A 304 -7.78 -4.20 9.27
C GLN A 304 -8.21 -4.90 7.99
N TYR A 305 -9.51 -5.21 7.83
CA TYR A 305 -10.05 -5.78 6.60
C TYR A 305 -9.85 -4.85 5.39
N GLY A 306 -10.16 -3.56 5.53
CA GLY A 306 -9.93 -2.55 4.48
C GLY A 306 -8.44 -2.41 4.12
N ASN A 307 -7.56 -2.41 5.12
CA ASN A 307 -6.12 -2.41 4.89
C ASN A 307 -5.65 -3.69 4.19
N GLN A 308 -6.16 -4.85 4.59
CA GLN A 308 -5.84 -6.12 3.96
C GLN A 308 -6.30 -6.14 2.50
N LEU A 309 -7.48 -5.59 2.18
CA LEU A 309 -7.90 -5.41 0.78
C LEU A 309 -6.89 -4.53 0.03
N ASN A 310 -6.46 -3.40 0.61
CA ASN A 310 -5.49 -2.52 -0.03
C ASN A 310 -4.13 -3.23 -0.26
N GLN A 311 -3.61 -3.88 0.78
CA GLN A 311 -2.34 -4.59 0.68
C GLN A 311 -2.46 -5.74 -0.31
N THR A 312 -3.38 -6.67 -0.12
CA THR A 312 -3.50 -7.86 -0.96
C THR A 312 -3.85 -7.50 -2.41
N GLN A 313 -4.89 -6.69 -2.63
CA GLN A 313 -5.43 -6.49 -3.98
C GLN A 313 -4.70 -5.40 -4.76
N CYS A 314 -4.17 -4.37 -4.08
CA CYS A 314 -3.45 -3.28 -4.74
C CYS A 314 -1.93 -3.47 -4.72
N SER A 315 -1.37 -4.35 -3.88
CA SER A 315 0.08 -4.63 -3.90
C SER A 315 0.53 -5.67 -4.94
N GLY A 316 -0.40 -6.21 -5.74
CA GLY A 316 -0.07 -7.16 -6.81
C GLY A 316 0.76 -6.54 -7.93
N CYS A 317 0.68 -5.21 -8.11
CA CYS A 317 1.43 -4.49 -9.14
C CYS A 317 2.49 -3.53 -8.60
N HIS A 318 2.26 -2.92 -7.43
CA HIS A 318 3.20 -1.99 -6.80
C HIS A 318 3.07 -2.02 -5.27
N ALA A 319 3.62 -1.04 -4.54
CA ALA A 319 3.32 -0.91 -3.12
C ALA A 319 1.88 -0.47 -3.04
N ALA A 320 1.09 -1.11 -2.18
CA ALA A 320 -0.15 -0.48 -1.80
C ALA A 320 0.16 0.92 -1.28
N ILE A 321 -0.46 1.92 -1.90
CA ILE A 321 -0.31 3.31 -1.50
C ILE A 321 -0.97 3.45 -0.12
N GLY A 322 -0.27 4.08 0.83
CA GLY A 322 -0.82 4.32 2.17
C GLY A 322 -2.08 5.19 2.10
N ALA A 323 -3.08 4.90 2.93
CA ALA A 323 -4.37 5.60 2.90
C ALA A 323 -4.22 7.13 3.09
N ASP A 324 -3.22 7.53 3.87
CA ASP A 324 -2.84 8.91 4.19
C ASP A 324 -2.14 9.66 3.04
N HIS A 325 -2.07 9.09 1.84
CA HIS A 325 -1.39 9.72 0.71
C HIS A 325 -2.29 10.69 -0.09
N TYR A 326 -3.52 10.28 -0.38
CA TYR A 326 -4.49 11.08 -1.14
C TYR A 326 -5.56 11.66 -0.22
N THR A 327 -6.30 12.66 -0.73
CA THR A 327 -7.53 13.13 -0.06
C THR A 327 -8.68 12.14 -0.22
N ALA A 328 -9.68 12.20 0.66
CA ALA A 328 -10.87 11.35 0.60
C ALA A 328 -11.57 11.44 -0.78
N ASN A 329 -11.61 12.62 -1.40
CA ASN A 329 -12.24 12.78 -2.71
C ASN A 329 -11.35 12.24 -3.87
N GLN A 330 -10.02 12.28 -3.73
CA GLN A 330 -9.09 11.76 -4.73
C GLN A 330 -9.08 10.22 -4.81
N TRP A 331 -9.25 9.54 -3.68
CA TRP A 331 -9.24 8.06 -3.62
C TRP A 331 -10.28 7.41 -4.54
N ILE A 332 -11.42 8.06 -4.77
CA ILE A 332 -12.44 7.58 -5.71
C ILE A 332 -11.86 7.38 -7.11
N GLY A 333 -11.08 8.35 -7.61
CA GLY A 333 -10.46 8.28 -8.92
C GLY A 333 -9.37 7.20 -8.98
N VAL A 334 -8.55 7.13 -7.94
CA VAL A 334 -7.45 6.15 -7.83
C VAL A 334 -7.99 4.73 -7.86
N VAL A 335 -8.95 4.39 -6.98
CA VAL A 335 -9.53 3.05 -6.92
C VAL A 335 -10.25 2.71 -8.24
N ASN A 336 -11.02 3.64 -8.81
CA ASN A 336 -11.68 3.38 -10.09
C ASN A 336 -10.72 3.13 -11.25
N SER A 337 -9.52 3.72 -11.22
CA SER A 337 -8.48 3.46 -12.24
C SER A 337 -7.82 2.09 -12.12
N MET A 338 -7.96 1.43 -10.96
CA MET A 338 -7.27 0.19 -10.61
C MET A 338 -8.22 -1.01 -10.47
N LYS A 339 -9.47 -0.82 -10.06
CA LYS A 339 -10.41 -1.90 -9.70
C LYS A 339 -10.54 -2.98 -10.76
N ASP A 340 -10.54 -2.60 -12.04
CA ASP A 340 -10.72 -3.53 -13.17
C ASP A 340 -9.43 -4.34 -13.49
N ARG A 341 -8.33 -4.07 -12.78
CA ARG A 341 -7.06 -4.82 -12.82
C ARG A 341 -6.90 -5.77 -11.64
N THR A 342 -7.91 -5.86 -10.78
CA THR A 342 -7.91 -6.70 -9.57
C THR A 342 -9.01 -7.76 -9.65
N SER A 343 -8.95 -8.79 -8.81
CA SER A 343 -10.01 -9.81 -8.72
C SER A 343 -11.13 -9.44 -7.73
N MET A 344 -11.16 -8.19 -7.24
CA MET A 344 -12.12 -7.73 -6.24
C MET A 344 -13.56 -7.74 -6.73
N LYS A 345 -14.47 -8.17 -5.86
CA LYS A 345 -15.92 -8.01 -6.03
C LYS A 345 -16.33 -6.56 -5.81
N LYS A 346 -17.52 -6.20 -6.31
CA LYS A 346 -18.06 -4.84 -6.17
C LYS A 346 -18.14 -4.36 -4.72
N ASP A 347 -18.46 -5.25 -3.78
CA ASP A 347 -18.53 -4.90 -2.36
C ASP A 347 -17.15 -4.72 -1.72
N GLU A 348 -16.16 -5.52 -2.12
CA GLU A 348 -14.77 -5.35 -1.70
C GLU A 348 -14.21 -4.01 -2.20
N VAL A 349 -14.50 -3.63 -3.46
CA VAL A 349 -14.11 -2.32 -4.01
C VAL A 349 -14.71 -1.17 -3.18
N ARG A 350 -15.97 -1.29 -2.76
CA ARG A 350 -16.62 -0.26 -1.91
C ARG A 350 -16.01 -0.19 -0.52
N ALA A 351 -15.83 -1.33 0.14
CA ALA A 351 -15.21 -1.40 1.45
C ALA A 351 -13.78 -0.83 1.43
N LEU A 352 -12.98 -1.18 0.42
CA LEU A 352 -11.65 -0.63 0.19
C LEU A 352 -11.69 0.89 -0.03
N THR A 353 -12.60 1.35 -0.90
CA THR A 353 -12.72 2.79 -1.19
C THR A 353 -13.04 3.56 0.09
N ILE A 354 -14.06 3.14 0.85
CA ILE A 354 -14.47 3.83 2.08
C ILE A 354 -13.36 3.75 3.14
N TYR A 355 -12.67 2.62 3.29
CA TYR A 355 -11.50 2.51 4.15
C TYR A 355 -10.42 3.55 3.81
N LEU A 356 -10.01 3.62 2.54
CA LEU A 356 -9.00 4.58 2.08
C LEU A 356 -9.45 6.03 2.29
N GLN A 357 -10.73 6.30 2.04
CA GLN A 357 -11.31 7.63 2.23
C GLN A 357 -11.35 8.05 3.70
N ARG A 358 -11.76 7.17 4.62
CA ARG A 358 -11.82 7.47 6.07
C ARG A 358 -10.45 7.66 6.70
N ASN A 359 -9.42 7.02 6.13
CA ASN A 359 -8.04 7.12 6.58
C ASN A 359 -7.20 8.06 5.69
N ALA A 360 -7.86 8.92 4.90
CA ALA A 360 -7.22 9.85 3.99
C ALA A 360 -6.51 11.00 4.72
N LYS A 361 -5.60 11.68 4.02
CA LYS A 361 -4.76 12.73 4.61
C LYS A 361 -5.52 13.94 5.16
N ASP A 362 -6.71 14.17 4.63
CA ASP A 362 -7.60 15.29 4.96
C ASP A 362 -8.76 14.87 5.87
N MET A 363 -8.63 13.69 6.50
CA MET A 363 -9.54 13.20 7.55
C MET A 363 -8.89 13.31 8.92
N ALA A 364 -9.71 13.50 9.95
CA ALA A 364 -9.24 13.38 11.33
C ALA A 364 -8.80 11.93 11.59
N LYS A 365 -7.66 11.75 12.27
CA LYS A 365 -7.23 10.43 12.72
C LYS A 365 -8.26 9.91 13.74
N GLN A 366 -8.90 8.79 13.40
CA GLN A 366 -9.92 8.14 14.22
C GLN A 366 -9.30 7.33 15.35
#